data_AF-T1B148-F1
#
_entry.id   AF-T1B148-F1
#
_cell.length_a   1.000
_cell.length_b   1.000
_cell.length_c   1.000
_cell.angle_alpha   90.00
_cell.angle_beta   90.00
_cell.angle_gamma   90.00
#
_symmetry.space_group_name_H-M   'P 1'
#
loop_
_entity.id
_entity.type
_entity.pdbx_description
1 polymer ?
#
loop_
_entity_poly.entity_id
_entity_poly.type
_entity_poly.pdbx_seq_one_letter_code
_entity_poly.pdbx_strand_id
1 'polypeptide(L)'
;MIAMPLLVAVFNLMGIFGGHLIGVTWLGIDNGTFWSNMTSNVSVWTDVINGEWKALVFGVFISLIAVYQGYTAPPTSEGVANATTRTVVSSSIAILALDFVMTAF
;
A
#
# COMPACT_ATOMS: atom_id res chain seq x y z
N MET A 1 7.39 -3.57 8.85
CA MET A 1 6.22 -3.59 9.76
C MET A 1 5.73 -2.19 10.12
N ILE A 2 6.43 -1.38 10.92
CA ILE A 2 5.93 -0.04 11.34
C ILE A 2 5.96 1.01 10.22
N ALA A 3 6.96 0.94 9.33
CA ALA A 3 7.10 1.92 8.24
C ALA A 3 6.01 1.81 7.16
N MET A 4 5.43 0.62 6.96
CA MET A 4 4.45 0.36 5.91
C MET A 4 3.11 1.10 6.10
N PRO A 5 2.43 1.03 7.27
CA PRO A 5 1.21 1.81 7.50
C PRO A 5 1.48 3.32 7.41
N LEU A 6 2.60 3.80 7.97
CA LEU A 6 2.97 5.22 7.86
C LEU A 6 3.14 5.68 6.40
N LEU A 7 3.79 4.88 5.56
CA LEU A 7 3.97 5.16 4.13
C LEU A 7 2.64 5.12 3.37
N VAL A 8 1.74 4.21 3.71
CA VAL A 8 0.40 4.14 3.12
C VAL A 8 -0.43 5.36 3.48
N ALA A 9 -0.39 5.83 4.73
CA ALA A 9 -1.05 7.07 5.14
C ALA A 9 -0.58 8.27 4.31
N VAL A 10 0.75 8.43 4.13
CA VAL A 10 1.32 9.51 3.31
C VAL A 10 0.94 9.36 1.84
N PHE A 11 0.97 8.14 1.30
CA PHE A 11 0.58 7.87 -0.08
C PHE A 11 -0.88 8.25 -0.34
N ASN A 12 -1.79 7.88 0.57
CA ASN A 12 -3.20 8.26 0.49
C ASN A 12 -3.37 9.77 0.54
N LEU A 13 -2.72 10.47 1.48
CA LEU A 13 -2.78 11.94 1.56
C LEU A 13 -2.30 12.61 0.27
N MET A 14 -1.18 12.15 -0.31
CA MET A 14 -0.66 12.67 -1.56
C MET A 14 -1.58 12.37 -2.74
N GLY A 15 -2.23 11.19 -2.76
CA GLY A 15 -3.22 10.83 -3.78
C GLY A 15 -4.46 11.72 -3.74
N ILE A 16 -4.97 12.00 -2.54
CA ILE A 16 -6.11 12.91 -2.32
C ILE A 16 -5.74 14.33 -2.75
N PHE A 17 -4.55 14.80 -2.38
CA PHE A 17 -4.07 16.12 -2.75
C PHE A 17 -3.87 16.27 -4.27
N GLY A 18 -3.31 15.26 -4.94
CA GLY A 18 -3.18 15.23 -6.40
C GLY A 18 -4.53 15.22 -7.11
N GLY A 19 -5.50 14.44 -6.60
CA GLY A 19 -6.87 14.41 -7.11
C GLY A 19 -7.60 15.74 -6.91
N HIS A 20 -7.40 16.40 -5.77
CA HIS A 20 -7.92 17.74 -5.49
C HIS A 20 -7.35 18.78 -6.44
N LEU A 21 -6.02 18.78 -6.65
CA LEU A 21 -5.36 19.71 -7.55
C LEU A 21 -5.96 19.59 -8.96
N ILE A 22 -6.05 18.40 -9.53
CA ILE A 22 -6.58 18.23 -10.89
C ILE A 22 -8.09 18.48 -10.93
N GLY A 23 -8.86 17.93 -10.00
CA GLY A 23 -10.31 18.03 -9.99
C GLY A 23 -10.82 19.46 -9.80
N VAL A 24 -10.22 20.22 -8.88
CA VAL A 24 -10.65 21.59 -8.58
C VAL A 24 -9.97 22.60 -9.49
N THR A 25 -8.65 22.50 -9.71
CA THR A 25 -7.93 23.55 -10.48
C THR A 25 -7.98 23.36 -11.98
N TRP A 26 -8.08 22.13 -12.51
CA TRP A 26 -8.13 21.89 -13.96
C TRP A 26 -9.55 21.67 -14.47
N LEU A 27 -10.39 20.89 -13.76
CA LEU A 27 -11.78 20.65 -14.15
C LEU A 27 -12.76 21.73 -13.65
N GLY A 28 -12.33 22.61 -12.75
CA GLY A 28 -13.18 23.70 -12.24
C GLY A 28 -14.34 23.23 -11.36
N ILE A 29 -14.22 22.05 -10.73
CA ILE A 29 -15.21 21.56 -9.77
C ILE A 29 -15.17 22.46 -8.54
N ASP A 30 -16.35 22.82 -8.02
CA ASP A 30 -16.45 23.60 -6.78
C ASP A 30 -15.79 22.86 -5.61
N ASN A 31 -14.91 23.58 -4.90
CA ASN A 31 -14.13 23.02 -3.80
C ASN A 31 -15.05 22.50 -2.67
N GLY A 32 -16.15 23.20 -2.39
CA GLY A 32 -17.14 22.76 -1.41
C GLY A 32 -17.79 21.45 -1.81
N THR A 33 -18.15 21.31 -3.09
CA THR A 33 -18.74 20.10 -3.65
C THR A 33 -17.76 18.93 -3.66
N PHE A 34 -16.48 19.15 -3.95
CA PHE A 34 -15.45 18.11 -3.89
C PHE A 34 -15.28 17.54 -2.47
N TRP A 35 -15.05 18.40 -1.47
CA TRP A 35 -14.87 17.95 -0.09
C TRP A 35 -16.15 17.39 0.54
N SER A 36 -17.32 17.95 0.20
CA SER A 36 -18.61 17.43 0.67
C SER A 36 -18.89 16.02 0.14
N ASN A 37 -18.66 15.77 -1.16
CA ASN A 37 -18.82 14.43 -1.72
C ASN A 37 -17.79 13.45 -1.14
N MET A 38 -16.54 13.89 -0.96
CA MET A 38 -15.49 13.07 -0.37
C MET A 38 -15.86 12.63 1.05
N THR A 39 -16.24 13.56 1.92
CA THR A 39 -16.57 13.27 3.33
C THR A 39 -17.87 12.49 3.47
N SER A 40 -18.79 12.62 2.49
CA SER A 40 -20.05 11.87 2.47
C SER A 40 -19.89 10.43 1.97
N ASN A 41 -18.89 10.14 1.13
CA ASN A 41 -18.67 8.80 0.57
C ASN A 41 -17.57 8.03 1.31
N VAL A 42 -16.58 8.74 1.87
CA VAL A 42 -15.47 8.14 2.61
C VAL A 42 -15.75 8.20 4.10
N SER A 43 -15.94 7.03 4.71
CA SER A 43 -16.01 6.91 6.16
C SER A 43 -14.61 6.73 6.72
N VAL A 44 -14.17 7.66 7.58
CA VAL A 44 -12.86 7.58 8.25
C VAL A 44 -12.70 6.28 9.03
N TRP A 45 -13.78 5.77 9.63
CA TRP A 45 -13.73 4.55 10.43
C TRP A 45 -13.71 3.28 9.60
N THR A 46 -14.39 3.26 8.45
CA THR A 46 -14.54 2.03 7.66
C THR A 46 -13.49 1.94 6.57
N ASP A 47 -13.09 3.05 5.96
CA ASP A 47 -12.20 3.03 4.80
C ASP A 47 -10.74 3.23 5.22
N VAL A 48 -10.48 4.20 6.11
CA VAL A 48 -9.10 4.50 6.55
C VAL A 48 -8.57 3.40 7.48
N ILE A 49 -9.34 2.98 8.49
CA ILE A 49 -8.87 1.97 9.45
C ILE A 49 -8.73 0.59 8.78
N ASN A 50 -9.64 0.20 7.89
CA ASN A 50 -9.49 -1.06 7.15
C ASN A 50 -8.29 -1.00 6.19
N GLY A 51 -8.04 0.16 5.56
CA GLY A 51 -6.85 0.38 4.73
C GLY A 51 -5.55 0.27 5.53
N GLU A 52 -5.47 0.90 6.69
CA GLU A 52 -4.31 0.84 7.60
C GLU A 52 -4.10 -0.57 8.16
N TRP A 53 -5.17 -1.29 8.49
CA TRP A 53 -5.09 -2.69 8.91
C TRP A 53 -4.54 -3.58 7.79
N LYS A 54 -5.02 -3.42 6.55
CA LYS A 54 -4.47 -4.09 5.37
C LYS A 54 -2.98 -3.78 5.17
N ALA A 55 -2.60 -2.50 5.28
CA ALA A 55 -1.21 -2.07 5.15
C ALA A 55 -0.28 -2.70 6.20
N LEU A 56 -0.75 -2.84 7.45
CA LEU A 56 -0.03 -3.56 8.50
C LEU A 56 0.20 -5.02 8.13
N VAL A 57 -0.84 -5.73 7.70
CA VAL A 57 -0.74 -7.15 7.30
C VAL A 57 0.25 -7.31 6.14
N PHE A 58 0.14 -6.49 5.10
CA PHE A 58 1.11 -6.52 3.99
C PHE A 58 2.54 -6.26 4.47
N GLY A 59 2.72 -5.30 5.37
CA GLY A 59 4.03 -4.97 5.93
C GLY A 59 4.65 -6.07 6.79
N VAL A 60 3.85 -6.95 7.38
CA VAL A 60 4.33 -8.17 8.07
C VAL A 60 4.82 -9.18 7.06
N PHE A 61 3.97 -9.56 6.09
CA PHE A 61 4.28 -10.60 5.11
C PHE A 61 5.50 -10.26 4.25
N ILE A 62 5.59 -9.03 3.74
CA ILE A 62 6.74 -8.59 2.93
C ILE A 62 8.04 -8.67 3.74
N SER A 63 8.01 -8.22 5.00
CA SER A 63 9.20 -8.27 5.85
C SER A 63 9.64 -9.70 6.14
N LEU A 64 8.70 -10.63 6.32
CA LEU A 64 9.00 -12.04 6.54
C LEU A 64 9.62 -12.69 5.30
N ILE A 65 9.04 -12.45 4.12
CA ILE A 65 9.55 -12.96 2.83
C ILE A 65 10.95 -12.38 2.55
N ALA A 66 11.15 -11.09 2.80
CA ALA A 66 12.44 -10.43 2.62
C ALA A 66 13.53 -11.01 3.52
N VAL A 67 13.23 -11.19 4.82
CA VAL A 67 14.18 -11.78 5.77
C VAL A 67 14.48 -13.24 5.43
N TYR A 68 13.47 -14.02 5.05
CA TYR A 68 13.65 -15.43 4.67
C TYR A 68 14.54 -15.58 3.42
N GLN A 69 14.27 -14.78 2.40
CA GLN A 69 15.01 -14.84 1.15
C GLN A 69 16.44 -14.29 1.30
N GLY A 70 16.64 -13.31 2.18
CA GLY A 70 17.96 -12.81 2.56
C GLY A 70 18.78 -13.80 3.37
N TYR A 71 18.15 -14.51 4.31
CA TYR A 71 18.82 -15.53 5.14
C TYR A 71 19.22 -16.78 4.34
N THR A 72 18.39 -17.18 3.36
CA THR A 72 18.63 -18.37 2.52
C THR A 72 19.53 -18.08 1.31
N ALA A 73 19.96 -16.82 1.13
CA ALA A 73 20.78 -16.44 0.00
C ALA A 73 22.19 -17.08 0.09
N PRO A 74 22.69 -17.68 -1.01
CA PRO A 74 24.08 -18.12 -1.07
C PRO A 74 25.02 -16.92 -0.84
N PRO A 75 26.15 -17.09 -0.11
CA PRO A 75 27.11 -16.01 0.14
C PRO A 75 27.98 -15.73 -1.11
N THR A 76 27.33 -15.46 -2.24
CA THR A 76 27.95 -15.09 -3.52
C THR A 76 27.22 -13.87 -4.07
N SER A 77 27.93 -13.01 -4.79
CA SER A 77 27.33 -11.79 -5.37
C SER A 77 26.16 -12.09 -6.31
N GLU A 78 26.27 -13.17 -7.09
CA GLU A 78 25.21 -13.65 -7.97
C GLU A 78 24.02 -14.23 -7.18
N GLY A 79 24.30 -14.92 -6.06
CA GLY A 79 23.29 -15.45 -5.15
C GLY A 79 22.45 -14.35 -4.51
N VAL A 80 23.06 -13.25 -4.11
CA VAL A 80 22.36 -12.07 -3.56
C VAL A 80 21.48 -11.41 -4.62
N ALA A 81 22.00 -11.21 -5.84
CA ALA A 81 21.21 -10.65 -6.94
C ALA A 81 19.99 -11.52 -7.27
N ASN A 82 20.17 -12.84 -7.38
CA ASN A 82 19.06 -13.76 -7.62
C ASN A 82 18.06 -13.80 -6.45
N ALA A 83 18.55 -13.74 -5.21
CA ALA A 83 17.69 -13.69 -4.02
C ALA A 83 16.80 -12.44 -4.04
N THR A 84 17.32 -11.26 -4.38
CA THR A 84 16.51 -10.04 -4.46
C THR A 84 15.40 -10.12 -5.50
N THR A 85 15.68 -10.66 -6.69
CA THR A 85 14.66 -10.87 -7.73
C THR A 85 13.56 -11.83 -7.28
N ARG A 86 13.95 -12.92 -6.61
CA ARG A 86 13.00 -13.88 -6.03
C ARG A 86 12.14 -13.23 -4.94
N THR A 87 12.73 -12.41 -4.06
CA THR A 87 12.00 -11.66 -3.04
C THR A 87 10.90 -10.80 -3.66
N VAL A 88 11.21 -10.05 -4.72
CA VAL A 88 10.23 -9.15 -5.36
C VAL A 88 9.07 -9.93 -5.97
N VAL A 89 9.36 -11.02 -6.69
CA VAL A 89 8.32 -11.85 -7.33
C VAL A 89 7.44 -12.52 -6.29
N SER A 90 8.05 -13.18 -5.29
CA SER A 90 7.30 -13.85 -4.22
C SER A 90 6.48 -12.87 -3.38
N SER A 91 7.03 -11.69 -3.07
CA SER A 91 6.31 -10.66 -2.33
C SER A 91 5.13 -10.13 -3.14
N SER A 92 5.29 -9.90 -4.44
CA SER A 92 4.21 -9.41 -5.30
C SER A 92 3.04 -10.39 -5.38
N ILE A 93 3.33 -11.69 -5.56
CA ILE A 93 2.30 -12.74 -5.60
C ILE A 93 1.60 -12.86 -4.23
N ALA A 94 2.36 -12.80 -3.13
CA ALA A 94 1.80 -12.89 -1.79
C ALA A 94 0.88 -11.71 -1.46
N ILE A 95 1.24 -10.49 -1.86
CA ILE A 95 0.41 -9.30 -1.67
C ILE A 95 -0.91 -9.44 -2.44
N LEU A 96 -0.86 -9.85 -3.71
CA LEU A 96 -2.08 -10.05 -4.51
C LEU A 96 -3.01 -11.12 -3.92
N ALA A 97 -2.44 -12.23 -3.44
CA ALA A 97 -3.22 -13.27 -2.79
C ALA A 97 -3.85 -12.79 -1.46
N LEU A 98 -3.07 -12.07 -0.64
CA LEU A 98 -3.57 -11.49 0.60
C LEU A 98 -4.65 -10.44 0.35
N ASP A 99 -4.49 -9.61 -0.67
CA ASP A 99 -5.47 -8.59 -1.03
C ASP A 99 -6.81 -9.21 -1.44
N PHE A 100 -6.77 -10.29 -2.22
CA PHE A 100 -7.98 -11.05 -2.57
C PHE A 100 -8.68 -11.61 -1.32
N VAL A 101 -7.93 -12.26 -0.43
CA VAL A 101 -8.48 -12.84 0.81
C VAL A 101 -9.05 -11.74 1.72
N MET A 102 -8.33 -10.64 1.92
CA MET A 102 -8.78 -9.55 2.80
C MET A 102 -9.86 -8.64 2.21
N THR A 103 -10.18 -8.80 0.93
CA THR A 103 -11.26 -8.05 0.28
C THR A 103 -12.50 -8.92 0.09
N ALA A 104 -12.34 -10.23 -0.05
CA ALA A 104 -13.44 -11.18 -0.18
C ALA A 104 -14.08 -11.56 1.17
N PHE A 105 -13.34 -11.51 2.28
CA PHE A 105 -13.79 -11.78 3.65
C PHE A 105 -13.79 -10.50 4.49
#